data_AF-A0A9X1T904-F1
#
_entry.id   AF-A0A9X1T904-F1
#
_cell.length_a   1.000
_cell.length_b   1.000
_cell.length_c   1.000
_cell.angle_alpha   90.00
_cell.angle_beta   90.00
_cell.angle_gamma   90.00
#
_symmetry.space_group_name_H-M   'P 1'
#
loop_
_entity.id
_entity.type
_entity.pdbx_description
1 polymer ?
#
loop_
_entity_poly.entity_id
_entity_poly.type
_entity_poly.pdbx_seq_one_letter_code
_entity_poly.pdbx_strand_id
1 'polypeptide(L)'
;MDKNKLPEMLAFLQKVSEMNEDTVYDSSDEYLVNAIIDLVRDKGFTSISEDFNTPFIHPMITIQKWAEELKRIVIENFSEKN
;
A
#
# COMPACT_ATOMS: atom_id res chain seq x y z
N MET A 1 -8.83 -4.03 -11.48
CA MET A 1 -7.42 -3.89 -11.05
C MET A 1 -6.49 -4.54 -12.07
N ASP A 2 -5.52 -3.78 -12.56
CA ASP A 2 -4.60 -4.19 -13.63
C ASP A 2 -3.56 -5.18 -13.11
N LYS A 3 -3.40 -6.35 -13.75
CA LYS A 3 -2.60 -7.48 -13.24
C LYS A 3 -1.12 -7.14 -13.07
N ASN A 4 -0.64 -6.18 -13.83
CA ASN A 4 0.76 -5.76 -13.82
C ASN A 4 1.15 -4.94 -12.59
N LYS A 5 0.18 -4.45 -11.80
CA LYS A 5 0.45 -3.58 -10.65
C LYS A 5 0.81 -4.33 -9.36
N LEU A 6 0.41 -5.60 -9.21
CA LEU A 6 0.65 -6.36 -7.97
C LEU A 6 2.15 -6.55 -7.66
N PRO A 7 3.02 -6.95 -8.62
CA PRO A 7 4.46 -7.05 -8.37
C PRO A 7 5.10 -5.70 -8.03
N GLU A 8 4.66 -4.63 -8.69
CA GLU A 8 5.15 -3.27 -8.43
C GLU A 8 4.76 -2.80 -7.03
N MET A 9 3.51 -3.05 -6.59
CA MET A 9 3.04 -2.77 -5.24
C MET A 9 3.85 -3.53 -4.18
N LEU A 10 4.17 -4.80 -4.44
CA LEU A 10 4.97 -5.60 -3.51
C LEU A 10 6.40 -5.06 -3.38
N ALA A 11 7.05 -4.75 -4.50
CA ALA A 11 8.39 -4.18 -4.52
C ALA A 11 8.43 -2.81 -3.81
N PHE A 12 7.40 -2.00 -4.02
CA PHE A 12 7.21 -0.73 -3.35
C PHE A 12 7.05 -0.89 -1.83
N LEU A 13 6.17 -1.79 -1.38
CA LEU A 13 5.97 -2.06 0.05
C LEU A 13 7.22 -2.64 0.72
N GLN A 14 8.01 -3.44 0.00
CA GLN A 14 9.31 -3.92 0.48
C GLN A 14 10.27 -2.76 0.70
N LYS A 15 10.41 -1.87 -0.28
CA LYS A 15 11.21 -0.65 -0.15
C LYS A 15 10.74 0.20 1.04
N VAL A 16 9.44 0.44 1.16
CA VAL A 16 8.86 1.26 2.24
C VAL A 16 9.10 0.65 3.63
N SER A 17 9.05 -0.67 3.78
CA SER A 17 9.33 -1.32 5.07
C SER A 17 10.78 -1.19 5.54
N GLU A 18 11.70 -0.91 4.61
CA GLU A 18 13.13 -0.72 4.88
C GLU A 18 13.50 0.76 5.07
N MET A 19 12.56 1.67 4.78
CA MET A 19 12.75 3.11 4.95
C MET A 19 12.63 3.53 6.41
N ASN A 20 13.45 4.51 6.80
CA ASN A 20 13.36 5.16 8.10
C ASN A 20 12.50 6.44 8.03
N GLU A 21 12.20 7.03 9.19
CA GLU A 21 11.38 8.24 9.32
C GLU A 21 11.90 9.45 8.51
N ASP A 22 13.20 9.49 8.19
CA ASP A 22 13.83 10.56 7.41
C ASP A 22 13.70 10.39 5.89
N THR A 23 13.01 9.34 5.44
CA THR A 23 12.97 9.04 4.01
C THR A 23 11.98 9.93 3.26
N VAL A 24 12.48 10.67 2.27
CA VAL A 24 11.68 11.53 1.39
C VAL A 24 10.97 10.69 0.33
N TYR A 25 9.66 10.89 0.24
CA TYR A 25 8.81 10.22 -0.73
C TYR A 25 8.79 10.97 -2.08
N ASP A 26 8.92 10.24 -3.18
CA ASP A 26 8.82 10.81 -4.52
C ASP A 26 7.36 10.74 -5.02
N SER A 27 6.87 11.86 -5.53
CA SER A 27 5.61 11.95 -6.28
C SER A 27 5.45 10.92 -7.40
N SER A 28 6.54 10.40 -7.95
CA SER A 28 6.51 9.35 -8.98
C SER A 28 5.88 8.05 -8.50
N ASP A 29 5.84 7.79 -7.20
CA ASP A 29 5.25 6.58 -6.60
C ASP A 29 3.74 6.75 -6.30
N GLU A 30 3.13 7.93 -6.52
CA GLU A 30 1.74 8.24 -6.10
C GLU A 30 0.70 7.30 -6.74
N TYR A 31 0.97 6.79 -7.94
CA TYR A 31 0.10 5.80 -8.59
C TYR A 31 0.05 4.47 -7.83
N LEU A 32 1.12 4.09 -7.12
CA LEU A 32 1.18 2.88 -6.30
C LEU A 32 0.44 3.06 -4.99
N VAL A 33 0.55 4.24 -4.38
CA VAL A 33 -0.23 4.62 -3.20
C VAL A 33 -1.72 4.50 -3.48
N ASN A 34 -2.18 5.11 -4.57
CA ASN A 34 -3.58 5.04 -4.97
C ASN A 34 -4.02 3.59 -5.25
N ALA A 35 -3.18 2.79 -5.92
CA ALA A 35 -3.48 1.37 -6.16
C ALA A 35 -3.59 0.56 -4.85
N ILE A 36 -2.79 0.85 -3.84
CA ILE A 36 -2.86 0.21 -2.52
C ILE A 36 -4.14 0.60 -1.80
N ILE A 37 -4.51 1.88 -1.81
CA ILE A 37 -5.75 2.38 -1.21
C ILE A 37 -6.96 1.69 -1.83
N ASP A 38 -7.01 1.62 -3.16
CA ASP A 38 -8.09 0.96 -3.89
C ASP A 38 -8.17 -0.54 -3.54
N LEU A 39 -7.02 -1.24 -3.47
CA LEU A 39 -6.98 -2.65 -3.09
C LEU A 39 -7.53 -2.89 -1.68
N VAL A 40 -7.12 -2.07 -0.72
CA VAL A 40 -7.57 -2.17 0.69
C VAL A 40 -9.07 -1.94 0.80
N ARG A 41 -9.61 -0.97 0.03
CA ARG A 41 -11.05 -0.68 -0.04
C ARG A 41 -11.82 -1.81 -0.70
N ASP A 42 -11.37 -2.30 -1.85
CA ASP A 42 -12.00 -3.39 -2.60
C ASP A 42 -12.07 -4.69 -1.80
N LYS A 43 -11.07 -4.94 -0.94
CA LYS A 43 -11.01 -6.13 -0.10
C LYS A 43 -11.68 -5.98 1.27
N GLY A 44 -12.20 -4.80 1.61
CA GLY A 44 -12.92 -4.57 2.85
C GLY A 44 -12.03 -4.59 4.10
N PHE A 45 -10.75 -4.25 3.98
CA PHE A 45 -9.85 -4.08 5.13
C PHE A 45 -10.14 -2.75 5.82
N THR A 46 -11.20 -2.74 6.64
CA THR A 46 -11.80 -1.53 7.22
C THR A 46 -10.81 -0.71 8.05
N SER A 47 -10.02 -1.36 8.93
CA SER A 47 -9.09 -0.65 9.81
C SER A 47 -8.02 0.14 9.05
N ILE A 48 -7.47 -0.44 7.98
CA ILE A 48 -6.45 0.22 7.15
C ILE A 48 -7.09 1.30 6.28
N SER A 49 -8.26 1.01 5.71
CA SER A 49 -9.03 1.97 4.92
C SER A 49 -9.42 3.21 5.72
N GLU A 50 -9.82 3.04 6.98
CA GLU A 50 -10.11 4.13 7.92
C GLU A 50 -8.88 4.98 8.19
N ASP A 51 -7.73 4.36 8.43
CA ASP A 51 -6.47 5.08 8.64
C ASP A 51 -6.09 5.95 7.43
N PHE A 52 -6.35 5.48 6.20
CA PHE A 52 -6.15 6.29 4.98
C PHE A 52 -7.07 7.51 4.89
N ASN A 53 -8.20 7.52 5.59
CA ASN A 53 -9.13 8.65 5.62
C ASN A 53 -8.81 9.63 6.77
N THR A 54 -7.75 9.39 7.55
CA THR A 54 -7.35 10.29 8.64
C THR A 54 -6.96 11.67 8.09
N PRO A 55 -7.64 12.75 8.49
CA PRO A 55 -7.32 14.08 8.02
C PRO A 55 -5.89 14.49 8.35
N PHE A 56 -5.24 15.25 7.46
CA PHE A 56 -3.89 15.81 7.62
C PHE A 56 -2.76 14.79 7.75
N ILE A 57 -3.04 13.49 7.62
CA ILE A 57 -2.02 12.44 7.54
C ILE A 57 -1.79 12.11 6.07
N HIS A 58 -0.54 12.21 5.62
CA HIS A 58 -0.19 11.80 4.27
C HIS A 58 -0.34 10.28 4.14
N PRO A 59 -0.95 9.74 3.06
CA PRO A 59 -1.18 8.30 2.89
C PRO A 59 0.07 7.43 3.04
N MET A 60 1.26 7.98 2.76
CA MET A 60 2.54 7.30 2.96
C MET A 60 2.83 6.94 4.41
N ILE A 61 2.39 7.76 5.37
CA ILE A 61 2.53 7.46 6.80
C ILE A 61 1.71 6.21 7.12
N THR A 62 0.49 6.12 6.58
CA THR A 62 -0.36 4.94 6.71
C THR A 62 0.28 3.72 6.06
N ILE A 63 0.87 3.86 4.87
CA ILE A 63 1.55 2.75 4.20
C ILE A 63 2.77 2.26 5.00
N GLN A 64 3.58 3.17 5.54
CA GLN A 64 4.71 2.81 6.41
C GLN A 64 4.24 2.05 7.64
N LYS A 65 3.20 2.58 8.32
CA LYS A 65 2.60 1.95 9.51
C LYS A 65 2.11 0.52 9.23
N TRP A 66 1.48 0.30 8.08
CA TRP A 66 0.84 -0.96 7.72
C TRP A 66 1.63 -1.81 6.72
N ALA A 67 2.92 -1.51 6.47
CA ALA A 67 3.67 -2.07 5.36
C ALA A 67 3.64 -3.61 5.31
N GLU A 68 3.84 -4.27 6.45
CA GLU A 68 3.82 -5.75 6.53
C GLU A 68 2.43 -6.35 6.29
N GLU A 69 1.37 -5.71 6.77
CA GLU A 69 0.00 -6.17 6.55
C GLU A 69 -0.41 -5.95 5.10
N LEU A 70 -0.07 -4.80 4.52
CA LEU A 70 -0.29 -4.49 3.11
C LEU A 70 0.43 -5.49 2.19
N LYS A 71 1.65 -5.93 2.54
CA LYS A 71 2.35 -6.99 1.79
C LYS A 71 1.55 -8.29 1.79
N ARG A 72 1.03 -8.71 2.95
CA ARG A 72 0.20 -9.92 3.05
C ARG A 72 -1.04 -9.82 2.17
N ILE A 73 -1.75 -8.69 2.24
CA ILE A 73 -2.93 -8.41 1.40
C ILE A 73 -2.60 -8.52 -0.09
N VAL A 74 -1.49 -7.93 -0.53
CA VAL A 74 -1.02 -8.00 -1.93
C VAL A 74 -0.68 -9.43 -2.33
N ILE A 75 -0.01 -10.22 -1.49
CA ILE A 75 0.36 -11.62 -1.74
C ILE A 75 -0.86 -12.53 -1.81
N GLU A 76 -1.82 -12.37 -0.91
CA GLU A 76 -3.07 -13.13 -0.90
C GLU A 76 -3.85 -12.87 -2.19
N ASN A 77 -3.91 -11.61 -2.63
CA ASN A 77 -4.52 -11.23 -3.90
C ASN A 77 -3.78 -11.77 -5.13
N PHE A 78 -2.46 -11.93 -5.03
CA PHE A 78 -1.66 -12.54 -6.08
C PHE A 78 -1.95 -14.05 -6.19
N SER A 79 -2.17 -14.72 -5.05
CA SER A 79 -2.43 -16.16 -4.98
C SER A 79 -3.87 -16.54 -5.34
N GLU A 80 -4.87 -15.72 -5.00
CA GLU A 80 -6.28 -15.97 -5.33
C GLU A 80 -6.61 -15.89 -6.83
N LYS A 81 -5.71 -15.30 -7.64
CA LYS A 81 -5.94 -15.04 -9.08
C LYS A 81 -5.03 -15.85 -10.00
N ASN A 82 -4.20 -16.75 -9.44
CA ASN A 82 -3.40 -17.75 -10.16
C ASN A 82 -3.92 -19.16 -9.83
#